data_AF-A0A3B9GH09-F1
#
_entry.id   AF-A0A3B9GH09-F1
#
_cell.length_a   1.000
_cell.length_b   1.000
_cell.length_c   1.000
_cell.angle_alpha   90.00
_cell.angle_beta   90.00
_cell.angle_gamma   90.00
#
_symmetry.space_group_name_H-M   'P 1'
#
loop_
_entity.id
_entity.type
_entity.pdbx_description
1 polymer ?
#
loop_
_entity_poly.entity_id
_entity_poly.type
_entity_poly.pdbx_seq_one_letter_code
_entity_poly.pdbx_strand_id
1 'polypeptide(L)'
;MSDQTQVSPQKTVQRGSLRQKIFNIVGWIAFLLLAPPALHMLGLPALQEFLSAKIANWGSPIALVIYFYALLFLRVFFGSDQRYTPVLMGYAISFLYFSNSLDIGFMQWLRDLSAQVSFLAYPYMSFITGIVVIFLSNALSGAKKAKWPVDLIVLGILPAAGLVCAGIFLPGLLGF
;
A
#
# COMPACT_ATOMS: atom_id res chain seq x y z
N MET A 1 -24.99 2.85 54.16
CA MET A 1 -25.21 3.96 53.20
C MET A 1 -24.01 4.88 53.30
N SER A 2 -22.91 4.56 52.60
CA SER A 2 -21.78 5.48 52.34
C SER A 2 -20.82 4.88 51.31
N ASP A 3 -20.72 5.58 50.18
CA ASP A 3 -19.60 5.72 49.25
C ASP A 3 -18.94 4.47 48.63
N GLN A 4 -19.56 4.01 47.53
CA GLN A 4 -18.81 3.44 46.42
C GLN A 4 -18.07 4.57 45.69
N THR A 5 -16.79 4.75 45.99
CA THR A 5 -15.90 5.64 45.23
C THR A 5 -15.76 5.08 43.82
N GLN A 6 -16.47 5.67 42.86
CA GLN A 6 -16.34 5.36 41.44
C GLN A 6 -14.92 5.73 40.98
N VAL A 7 -14.10 4.71 40.77
CA VAL A 7 -12.80 4.86 40.11
C VAL A 7 -13.09 5.11 38.62
N SER A 8 -13.15 6.38 38.22
CA SER A 8 -13.22 6.79 36.83
C SER A 8 -12.10 6.13 36.02
N PRO A 9 -12.37 5.46 34.89
CA PRO A 9 -11.31 4.89 34.08
C PRO A 9 -10.50 6.06 33.50
N GLN A 10 -9.32 6.25 34.08
CA GLN A 10 -8.35 7.24 33.64
C GLN A 10 -7.99 6.87 32.20
N LYS A 11 -8.57 7.62 31.25
CA LYS A 11 -8.33 7.48 29.82
C LYS A 11 -6.86 7.82 29.59
N THR A 12 -5.99 6.83 29.74
CA THR A 12 -4.56 6.94 29.42
C THR A 12 -4.47 7.32 27.95
N VAL A 13 -4.33 8.61 27.69
CA VAL A 13 -3.89 9.14 26.42
C VAL A 13 -2.50 8.54 26.22
N GLN A 14 -2.45 7.42 25.50
CA GLN A 14 -1.18 6.82 25.07
C GLN A 14 -0.46 7.89 24.26
N ARG A 15 0.43 8.65 24.91
CA ARG A 15 1.40 9.49 24.23
C ARG A 15 2.29 8.53 23.46
N GLY A 16 1.97 8.30 22.20
CA GLY A 16 2.79 7.48 21.32
C GLY A 16 4.23 7.95 21.44
N SER A 17 5.15 6.99 21.66
CA SER A 17 6.55 7.29 21.92
C SER A 17 7.12 8.15 20.80
N LEU A 18 8.10 9.00 21.09
CA LEU A 18 8.73 9.87 20.08
C LEU A 18 9.19 9.07 18.84
N ARG A 19 9.66 7.83 19.08
CA ARG A 19 9.94 6.81 18.06
C ARG A 19 8.73 6.57 17.15
N GLN A 20 7.57 6.22 17.70
CA GLN A 20 6.34 5.97 16.92
C GLN A 20 5.94 7.17 16.07
N LYS A 21 6.08 8.41 16.58
CA LYS A 21 5.79 9.62 15.81
C LYS A 21 6.70 9.79 14.60
N ILE A 22 8.01 9.62 14.78
CA ILE A 22 9.01 9.70 13.71
C ILE A 22 8.70 8.66 12.63
N PHE A 23 8.51 7.39 13.02
CA PHE A 23 8.26 6.33 12.05
C PHE A 23 6.89 6.44 11.37
N ASN A 24 5.90 7.04 12.04
CA ASN A 24 4.63 7.37 11.37
C ASN A 24 4.83 8.42 10.27
N ILE A 25 5.63 9.47 10.54
CA ILE A 25 6.00 10.49 9.53
C ILE A 25 6.78 9.84 8.38
N VAL A 26 7.76 8.99 8.68
CA VAL A 26 8.52 8.21 7.67
C VAL A 26 7.56 7.39 6.80
N GLY A 27 6.54 6.77 7.41
CA GLY A 27 5.49 6.07 6.69
C GLY A 27 4.72 6.96 5.70
N TRP A 28 4.35 8.17 6.12
CA TRP A 28 3.68 9.14 5.25
C TRP A 28 4.57 9.64 4.13
N ILE A 29 5.85 9.89 4.41
CA ILE A 29 6.84 10.24 3.38
C ILE A 29 6.99 9.10 2.37
N ALA A 30 6.94 7.84 2.83
CA ALA A 30 6.99 6.70 1.94
C ALA A 30 5.86 6.78 0.90
N PHE A 31 4.62 7.05 1.30
CA PHE A 31 3.51 7.19 0.34
C PHE A 31 3.72 8.29 -0.69
N LEU A 32 4.40 9.38 -0.31
CA LEU A 32 4.73 10.45 -1.25
C LEU A 32 5.66 9.98 -2.38
N LEU A 33 6.51 8.98 -2.13
CA LEU A 33 7.37 8.37 -3.15
C LEU A 33 6.57 7.62 -4.22
N LEU A 34 5.32 7.24 -3.95
CA LEU A 34 4.45 6.62 -4.94
C LEU A 34 3.78 7.63 -5.87
N ALA A 35 3.84 8.93 -5.56
CA ALA A 35 3.20 9.96 -6.38
C ALA A 35 3.82 10.08 -7.79
N PRO A 36 5.16 10.13 -7.98
CA PRO A 36 5.73 10.21 -9.33
C PRO A 36 5.40 8.99 -10.22
N PRO A 37 5.51 7.73 -9.75
CA PRO A 37 5.07 6.56 -10.53
C PRO A 37 3.57 6.60 -10.85
N ALA A 38 2.73 7.06 -9.92
CA ALA A 38 1.29 7.24 -10.17
C ALA A 38 1.02 8.26 -11.29
N LEU A 39 1.72 9.40 -11.26
CA LEU A 39 1.60 10.46 -12.26
C LEU A 39 2.08 10.02 -13.65
N HIS A 40 3.17 9.23 -13.70
CA HIS A 40 3.66 8.64 -14.95
C HIS A 40 2.60 7.72 -15.58
N MET A 41 1.96 6.86 -14.79
CA MET A 41 0.90 5.98 -15.31
C MET A 41 -0.40 6.70 -15.65
N LEU A 42 -0.66 7.86 -15.05
CA LEU A 42 -1.79 8.74 -15.38
C LEU A 42 -1.60 9.52 -16.70
N GLY A 43 -0.45 9.39 -17.37
CA GLY A 43 -0.18 10.09 -18.62
C GLY A 43 0.06 11.59 -18.45
N LEU A 44 0.60 12.01 -17.30
CA LEU A 44 0.97 13.41 -17.02
C LEU A 44 2.51 13.60 -17.03
N PRO A 45 3.18 13.44 -18.19
CA PRO A 45 4.64 13.43 -18.28
C PRO A 45 5.26 14.78 -17.87
N ALA A 46 4.57 15.90 -18.08
CA ALA A 46 5.07 17.22 -17.70
C ALA A 46 5.30 17.39 -16.18
N LEU A 47 4.43 16.80 -15.36
CA LEU A 47 4.58 16.82 -13.90
C LEU A 47 5.69 15.87 -13.44
N GLN A 48 5.81 14.72 -14.12
CA GLN A 48 6.87 13.77 -13.88
C GLN A 48 8.23 14.38 -14.20
N GLU A 49 8.41 14.99 -15.37
CA GLU A 49 9.65 15.64 -15.79
C GLU A 49 10.07 16.73 -14.80
N PHE A 50 9.11 17.49 -14.26
CA PHE A 50 9.38 18.51 -13.25
C PHE A 50 9.86 17.91 -11.91
N LEU A 51 9.26 16.79 -11.50
CA LEU A 51 9.69 16.07 -10.29
C LEU A 51 11.02 15.33 -10.50
N SER A 52 11.20 14.65 -11.63
CA SER A 52 12.42 13.89 -11.94
C SER A 52 13.60 14.80 -12.25
N ALA A 53 13.39 15.98 -12.85
CA ALA A 53 14.45 16.98 -13.05
C ALA A 53 15.02 17.49 -11.73
N LYS A 54 14.21 17.57 -10.67
CA LYS A 54 14.67 17.91 -9.32
C LYS A 54 15.29 16.74 -8.57
N ILE A 55 14.98 15.50 -8.95
CA ILE A 55 15.33 14.28 -8.20
C ILE A 55 16.43 13.44 -8.92
N ALA A 56 16.84 13.80 -10.14
CA ALA A 56 17.89 13.12 -10.93
C ALA A 56 17.68 11.58 -11.01
N ASN A 57 18.76 10.78 -11.08
CA ASN A 57 18.71 9.30 -11.16
C ASN A 57 17.93 8.61 -10.02
N TRP A 58 17.56 9.32 -8.95
CA TRP A 58 16.76 8.81 -7.84
C TRP A 58 15.26 8.79 -8.15
N GLY A 59 14.83 9.42 -9.25
CA GLY A 59 13.43 9.55 -9.65
C GLY A 59 12.92 8.41 -10.52
N SER A 60 13.69 7.34 -10.75
CA SER A 60 13.21 6.21 -11.55
C SER A 60 12.03 5.52 -10.85
N PRO A 61 10.96 5.11 -11.56
CA PRO A 61 9.78 4.50 -10.94
C PRO A 61 10.11 3.29 -10.06
N ILE A 62 11.08 2.48 -10.48
CA ILE A 62 11.54 1.30 -9.76
C ILE A 62 12.27 1.71 -8.47
N ALA A 63 13.19 2.68 -8.54
CA ALA A 63 13.91 3.15 -7.36
C ALA A 63 12.95 3.73 -6.32
N LEU A 64 11.94 4.48 -6.75
CA LEU A 64 10.93 5.04 -5.86
C LEU A 64 10.10 3.98 -5.15
N VAL A 65 9.74 2.88 -5.84
CA VAL A 65 9.05 1.75 -5.20
C VAL A 65 9.97 0.99 -4.24
N ILE A 66 11.26 0.84 -4.56
CA ILE A 66 12.23 0.24 -3.62
C ILE A 66 12.38 1.11 -2.37
N TYR A 67 12.55 2.42 -2.52
CA TYR A 67 12.63 3.36 -1.40
C TYR A 67 11.35 3.36 -0.56
N PHE A 68 10.20 3.30 -1.24
CA PHE A 68 8.91 3.15 -0.59
C PHE A 68 8.88 1.90 0.31
N TYR A 69 9.23 0.72 -0.20
CA TYR A 69 9.27 -0.51 0.60
C TYR A 69 10.29 -0.43 1.73
N ALA A 70 11.45 0.17 1.51
CA ALA A 70 12.47 0.34 2.54
C ALA A 70 11.98 1.21 3.71
N LEU A 71 11.35 2.35 3.43
CA LEU A 71 10.80 3.25 4.47
C LEU A 71 9.59 2.63 5.17
N LEU A 72 8.74 1.93 4.42
CA LEU A 72 7.60 1.19 4.97
C LEU A 72 8.06 0.06 5.90
N PHE A 73 9.07 -0.71 5.51
CA PHE A 73 9.71 -1.71 6.36
C PHE A 73 10.22 -1.07 7.65
N LEU A 74 10.94 0.05 7.55
CA LEU A 74 11.43 0.78 8.72
C LEU A 74 10.28 1.21 9.65
N ARG A 75 9.17 1.71 9.09
CA ARG A 75 7.96 2.03 9.86
C ARG A 75 7.40 0.80 10.58
N VAL A 76 7.37 -0.36 9.95
CA VAL A 76 6.80 -1.56 10.56
C VAL A 76 7.64 -2.03 11.74
N PHE A 77 8.95 -2.17 11.55
CA PHE A 77 9.84 -2.70 12.57
C PHE A 77 10.00 -1.76 13.77
N PHE A 78 10.05 -0.45 13.53
CA PHE A 78 10.35 0.52 14.59
C PHE A 78 9.15 1.35 15.04
N GLY A 79 8.10 1.45 14.22
CA GLY A 79 7.00 2.40 14.40
C GLY A 79 5.72 1.84 15.00
N SER A 80 5.62 0.54 15.28
CA SER A 80 4.33 -0.05 15.66
C SER A 80 4.40 -1.12 16.75
N ASP A 81 3.56 -0.98 17.77
CA ASP A 81 3.17 -2.04 18.73
C ASP A 81 1.89 -2.77 18.23
N GLN A 82 1.61 -2.74 16.93
CA GLN A 82 0.39 -3.30 16.34
C GLN A 82 0.63 -4.65 15.64
N ARG A 83 -0.44 -5.24 15.09
CA ARG A 83 -0.37 -6.55 14.41
C ARG A 83 0.47 -6.42 13.14
N TYR A 84 1.58 -7.16 13.09
CA TYR A 84 2.46 -7.26 11.92
C TYR A 84 1.84 -8.05 10.77
N THR A 85 0.97 -9.03 11.07
CA THR A 85 0.36 -9.95 10.09
C THR A 85 -0.31 -9.24 8.90
N PRO A 86 -1.27 -8.32 9.10
CA PRO A 86 -1.90 -7.62 7.97
C PRO A 86 -0.91 -6.79 7.17
N VAL A 87 0.13 -6.23 7.80
CA VAL A 87 1.10 -5.38 7.11
C VAL A 87 2.05 -6.20 6.22
N LEU A 88 2.57 -7.32 6.73
CA LEU A 88 3.42 -8.22 5.95
C LEU A 88 2.64 -8.84 4.78
N MET A 89 1.39 -9.23 5.02
CA MET A 89 0.50 -9.74 3.98
C MET A 89 0.19 -8.64 2.94
N GLY A 90 -0.06 -7.41 3.41
CA GLY A 90 -0.20 -6.24 2.56
C GLY A 90 1.01 -6.03 1.66
N TYR A 91 2.23 -6.13 2.19
CA TYR A 91 3.46 -5.98 1.41
C TYR A 91 3.62 -7.07 0.35
N ALA A 92 3.40 -8.32 0.72
CA ALA A 92 3.49 -9.42 -0.23
C ALA A 92 2.51 -9.23 -1.39
N ILE A 93 1.24 -8.92 -1.07
CA ILE A 93 0.19 -8.76 -2.07
C ILE A 93 0.39 -7.49 -2.91
N SER A 94 0.72 -6.35 -2.29
CA SER A 94 1.00 -5.11 -3.02
C SER A 94 2.22 -5.23 -3.92
N PHE A 95 3.20 -6.02 -3.51
CA PHE A 95 4.41 -6.25 -4.30
C PHE A 95 4.11 -7.06 -5.56
N LEU A 96 3.22 -8.05 -5.48
CA LEU A 96 2.73 -8.76 -6.67
C LEU A 96 2.06 -7.79 -7.65
N TYR A 97 1.20 -6.91 -7.15
CA TYR A 97 0.51 -5.91 -7.97
C TYR A 97 1.45 -4.87 -8.58
N PHE A 98 2.43 -4.36 -7.84
CA PHE A 98 3.43 -3.45 -8.38
C PHE A 98 4.37 -4.13 -9.38
N SER A 99 4.71 -5.39 -9.18
CA SER A 99 5.56 -6.14 -10.11
C SER A 99 4.87 -6.43 -11.44
N ASN A 100 3.54 -6.64 -11.41
CA ASN A 100 2.75 -6.69 -12.64
C ASN A 100 2.69 -5.32 -13.34
N SER A 101 2.72 -4.23 -12.58
CA SER A 101 2.52 -2.88 -13.09
C SER A 101 3.79 -2.18 -13.58
N LEU A 102 4.91 -2.34 -12.86
CA LEU A 102 6.21 -1.75 -13.16
C LEU A 102 7.13 -2.78 -13.82
N ASP A 103 7.91 -2.34 -14.81
CA ASP A 103 8.80 -3.22 -15.56
C ASP A 103 10.07 -3.50 -14.74
N ILE A 104 9.98 -4.50 -13.87
CA ILE A 104 11.09 -4.94 -13.01
C ILE A 104 11.69 -6.17 -13.66
N GLY A 105 12.90 -6.07 -14.22
CA GLY A 105 13.50 -7.14 -15.04
C GLY A 105 13.58 -8.52 -14.38
N PHE A 106 13.75 -8.62 -13.05
CA PHE A 106 13.73 -9.91 -12.35
C PHE A 106 12.32 -10.52 -12.21
N MET A 107 11.26 -9.71 -12.30
CA MET A 107 9.85 -10.11 -12.15
C MET A 107 9.11 -10.25 -13.48
N GLN A 108 9.82 -10.21 -14.61
CA GLN A 108 9.22 -10.33 -15.92
C GLN A 108 8.40 -11.62 -16.07
N TRP A 109 8.88 -12.73 -15.51
CA TRP A 109 8.16 -14.00 -15.48
C TRP A 109 6.80 -13.93 -14.76
N LEU A 110 6.69 -13.14 -13.69
CA LEU A 110 5.44 -12.95 -12.95
C LEU A 110 4.47 -12.11 -13.77
N ARG A 111 4.98 -11.05 -14.42
CA ARG A 111 4.22 -10.20 -15.34
C ARG A 111 3.67 -10.99 -16.51
N ASP A 112 4.47 -11.87 -17.10
CA ASP A 112 4.04 -12.70 -18.24
C ASP A 112 2.96 -13.71 -17.83
N LEU A 113 3.02 -14.22 -16.59
CA LEU A 113 1.96 -15.06 -16.02
C LEU A 113 0.68 -14.26 -15.72
N SER A 114 0.80 -13.06 -15.15
CA SER A 114 -0.37 -12.22 -14.83
C SER A 114 -1.00 -11.59 -16.07
N ALA A 115 -0.24 -11.38 -17.15
CA ALA A 115 -0.77 -10.90 -18.44
C ALA A 115 -1.71 -11.91 -19.12
N GLN A 116 -1.60 -13.20 -18.79
CA GLN A 116 -2.55 -14.23 -19.27
C GLN A 116 -3.93 -14.09 -18.64
N VAL A 117 -4.04 -13.32 -17.56
CA VAL A 117 -5.27 -13.11 -16.81
C VAL A 117 -5.85 -11.75 -17.19
N SER A 118 -7.00 -11.75 -17.85
CA SER A 118 -7.59 -10.56 -18.50
C SER A 118 -7.75 -9.34 -17.59
N PHE A 119 -8.01 -9.56 -16.30
CA PHE A 119 -8.18 -8.47 -15.33
C PHE A 119 -6.85 -7.92 -14.79
N LEU A 120 -5.77 -8.69 -14.84
CA LEU A 120 -4.41 -8.25 -14.48
C LEU A 120 -3.67 -7.64 -15.68
N ALA A 121 -4.20 -7.79 -16.89
CA ALA A 121 -3.61 -7.22 -18.11
C ALA A 121 -3.55 -5.68 -18.11
N TYR A 122 -4.28 -5.01 -17.22
CA TYR A 122 -4.27 -3.55 -17.05
C TYR A 122 -3.21 -3.13 -16.00
N PRO A 123 -2.03 -2.62 -16.42
CA PRO A 123 -0.93 -2.34 -15.50
C PRO A 123 -1.29 -1.24 -14.51
N TYR A 124 -2.04 -0.23 -14.98
CA TYR A 124 -2.51 0.88 -14.16
C TYR A 124 -3.45 0.41 -13.03
N MET A 125 -4.40 -0.48 -13.34
CA MET A 125 -5.31 -0.99 -12.31
C MET A 125 -4.56 -1.81 -11.26
N SER A 126 -3.61 -2.63 -11.70
CA SER A 126 -2.72 -3.34 -10.76
C SER A 126 -1.95 -2.37 -9.86
N PHE A 127 -1.45 -1.25 -10.38
CA PHE A 127 -0.78 -0.22 -9.57
C PHE A 127 -1.69 0.33 -8.47
N ILE A 128 -2.89 0.78 -8.84
CA ILE A 128 -3.86 1.32 -7.88
C ILE A 128 -4.21 0.27 -6.84
N THR A 129 -4.45 -0.97 -7.26
CA THR A 129 -4.78 -2.05 -6.33
C THR A 129 -3.65 -2.31 -5.35
N GLY A 130 -2.39 -2.26 -5.81
CA GLY A 130 -1.22 -2.31 -4.93
C GLY A 130 -1.23 -1.21 -3.86
N ILE A 131 -1.53 0.03 -4.25
CA ILE A 131 -1.66 1.16 -3.31
C ILE A 131 -2.80 0.90 -2.30
N VAL A 132 -3.98 0.52 -2.80
CA VAL A 132 -5.17 0.25 -1.98
C VAL A 132 -4.89 -0.84 -0.95
N VAL A 133 -4.24 -1.93 -1.36
CA VAL A 133 -3.85 -3.03 -0.46
C VAL A 133 -2.99 -2.52 0.70
N ILE A 134 -2.04 -1.61 0.44
CA ILE A 134 -1.16 -1.07 1.49
C ILE A 134 -1.93 -0.16 2.46
N PHE A 135 -2.88 0.63 1.94
CA PHE A 135 -3.75 1.43 2.80
C PHE A 135 -4.63 0.54 3.67
N LEU A 136 -5.26 -0.49 3.09
CA LEU A 136 -6.07 -1.46 3.82
C LEU A 136 -5.23 -2.22 4.86
N SER A 137 -4.01 -2.63 4.54
CA SER A 137 -3.14 -3.35 5.47
C SER A 137 -2.75 -2.48 6.66
N ASN A 138 -2.46 -1.20 6.41
CA ASN A 138 -2.16 -0.25 7.48
C ASN A 138 -3.39 0.04 8.36
N ALA A 139 -4.59 0.13 7.76
CA ALA A 139 -5.83 0.29 8.50
C ALA A 139 -6.13 -0.94 9.38
N LEU A 140 -5.95 -2.15 8.85
CA LEU A 140 -6.14 -3.40 9.57
C LEU A 140 -5.10 -3.64 10.67
N SER A 141 -3.87 -3.15 10.48
CA SER A 141 -2.84 -3.20 11.52
C SER A 141 -3.32 -2.57 12.83
N GLY A 142 -4.04 -1.44 12.75
CA GLY A 142 -4.65 -0.77 13.91
C GLY A 142 -5.82 -1.51 14.55
N ALA A 143 -6.46 -2.44 13.83
CA ALA A 143 -7.63 -3.18 14.30
C ALA A 143 -7.23 -4.37 15.19
N LYS A 144 -7.04 -4.09 16.48
CA LYS A 144 -6.61 -5.09 17.49
C LYS A 144 -7.51 -6.35 17.59
N LYS A 145 -8.76 -6.29 17.14
CA LYS A 145 -9.74 -7.39 17.20
C LYS A 145 -9.88 -8.21 15.91
N ALA A 146 -9.25 -7.79 14.81
CA ALA A 146 -9.32 -8.54 13.56
C ALA A 146 -8.53 -9.85 13.68
N LYS A 147 -9.02 -10.92 13.04
CA LYS A 147 -8.36 -12.23 12.97
C LYS A 147 -7.77 -12.44 11.58
N TRP A 148 -6.82 -13.37 11.47
CA TRP A 148 -6.15 -13.67 10.20
C TRP A 148 -7.08 -13.95 9.00
N PRO A 149 -8.30 -14.53 9.13
CA PRO A 149 -9.19 -14.71 7.97
C PRO A 149 -9.74 -13.39 7.45
N VAL A 150 -9.96 -12.41 8.34
CA VAL A 150 -10.38 -11.06 7.94
C VAL A 150 -9.28 -10.40 7.13
N ASP A 151 -8.02 -10.56 7.56
CA ASP A 151 -6.88 -10.03 6.82
C ASP A 151 -6.80 -10.66 5.42
N LEU A 152 -7.00 -11.98 5.28
CA LEU A 152 -7.01 -12.67 3.98
C LEU A 152 -8.15 -12.19 3.07
N ILE A 153 -9.37 -12.06 3.61
CA ILE A 153 -10.53 -11.62 2.82
C ILE A 153 -10.33 -10.17 2.37
N VAL A 154 -9.94 -9.29 3.28
CA VAL A 154 -9.86 -7.84 3.01
C VAL A 154 -8.63 -7.49 2.17
N LEU A 155 -7.50 -8.18 2.34
CA LEU A 155 -6.26 -7.88 1.61
C LEU A 155 -6.06 -8.73 0.36
N GLY A 156 -6.57 -9.96 0.34
CA GLY A 156 -6.45 -10.87 -0.79
C GLY A 156 -7.68 -10.86 -1.67
N ILE A 157 -8.83 -11.28 -1.11
CA ILE A 157 -10.04 -11.53 -1.90
C ILE A 157 -10.67 -10.23 -2.40
N LEU A 158 -10.86 -9.24 -1.53
CA LEU A 158 -11.52 -7.99 -1.86
C LEU A 158 -10.78 -7.21 -2.97
N PRO A 159 -9.44 -7.03 -2.92
CA PRO A 159 -8.73 -6.29 -3.96
C PRO A 159 -8.65 -7.07 -5.27
N ALA A 160 -8.53 -8.40 -5.20
CA ALA A 160 -8.58 -9.26 -6.39
C ALA A 160 -9.97 -9.22 -7.06
N ALA A 161 -11.05 -9.31 -6.27
CA ALA A 161 -12.42 -9.17 -6.78
C ALA A 161 -12.66 -7.78 -7.38
N GLY A 162 -12.14 -6.73 -6.75
CA GLY A 162 -12.16 -5.37 -7.30
C GLY A 162 -11.47 -5.27 -8.66
N LEU A 163 -10.31 -5.91 -8.82
CA LEU A 163 -9.60 -6.01 -10.09
C LEU A 163 -10.38 -6.79 -11.13
N VAL A 164 -10.98 -7.93 -10.76
CA VAL A 164 -11.83 -8.73 -11.66
C VAL A 164 -13.01 -7.89 -12.15
N CYS A 165 -13.72 -7.22 -11.26
CA CYS A 165 -14.81 -6.32 -11.61
C CYS A 165 -14.32 -5.19 -12.53
N ALA A 166 -13.20 -4.55 -12.18
CA ALA A 166 -12.59 -3.53 -13.02
C ALA A 166 -12.30 -4.07 -14.43
N GLY A 167 -11.68 -5.24 -14.56
CA GLY A 167 -11.36 -5.87 -15.83
C GLY A 167 -12.58 -6.27 -16.66
N ILE A 168 -13.73 -6.54 -16.04
CA ILE A 168 -14.99 -6.86 -16.74
C ILE A 168 -15.73 -5.58 -17.16
N PHE A 169 -15.79 -4.58 -16.29
CA PHE A 169 -16.62 -3.38 -16.52
C PHE A 169 -15.89 -2.26 -17.27
N LEU A 170 -14.57 -2.11 -17.12
CA LEU A 170 -13.81 -1.05 -17.80
C LEU A 170 -13.75 -1.17 -19.33
N PRO A 171 -13.58 -2.35 -19.94
CA PRO A 171 -13.58 -2.47 -21.40
C PRO A 171 -14.88 -1.91 -21.99
N GLY A 172 -16.02 -2.32 -21.40
CA GLY A 172 -17.34 -1.85 -21.80
C GLY A 172 -17.61 -0.36 -21.52
N LEU A 173 -16.90 0.25 -20.56
CA LEU A 173 -17.10 1.65 -20.16
C LEU A 173 -16.13 2.61 -20.87
N LEU A 174 -14.95 2.12 -21.28
CA LEU A 174 -13.92 2.87 -22.01
C LEU A 174 -13.96 2.65 -23.53
N GLY A 175 -14.83 1.77 -24.03
CA GLY A 175 -15.11 1.62 -25.47
C GLY A 175 -14.09 0.78 -26.24
N PHE A 176 -13.48 -0.21 -25.59
CA PHE A 176 -12.62 -1.21 -26.23
C PHE A 176 -13.25 -2.61 -26.14
#